data_AF-A0A7S1JAC2-F1
#
_entry.id   AF-A0A7S1JAC2-F1
#
_cell.length_a   1.000
_cell.length_b   1.000
_cell.length_c   1.000
_cell.angle_alpha   90.00
_cell.angle_beta   90.00
_cell.angle_gamma   90.00
#
_symmetry.space_group_name_H-M   'P 1'
#
loop_
_entity.id
_entity.type
_entity.pdbx_description
1 polymer ?
#
loop_
_entity_poly.entity_id
_entity_poly.type
_entity_poly.pdbx_seq_one_letter_code
_entity_poly.pdbx_strand_id
1 'polypeptide(L)'
;APSPTPRAAADETHLSIASSCEMEDTPPPKQVSTATAFSRSTRMTLRSVASGIPRMSNAKVSLDGIDIVQEDLNRCAPAEFLNDNIIDLYIAFLSRRLPVEPSIFVFNTHFYKLLQRSIGECARRWKRKERLLAKRFLAVPVNEDAHWKLLLVSNFSAIHGCTSPPTLAEDPPPPPPIAAASEGGAKKRRLLKTPETEGARSSRKKGPAAVAPAPAPFQQPSRGECVMLQLDSMGTNGFTASRLMKKFLLCRYAIEAGVTEEEVPPDIQQAIKDIPVHEVRTPQQSNYSDCGVYMLHYLELFCLAVFQEE
;
A
#
# COMPACT_ATOMS: atom_id res chain seq x y z
N ALA A 1 -52.48 -74.86 -40.05
CA ALA A 1 -53.67 -74.56 -40.87
C ALA A 1 -54.49 -73.45 -40.17
N PRO A 2 -55.24 -72.61 -40.89
CA PRO A 2 -55.40 -71.21 -40.48
C PRO A 2 -56.86 -70.68 -40.37
N SER A 3 -56.95 -69.39 -40.01
CA SER A 3 -58.02 -68.40 -40.32
C SER A 3 -59.42 -68.60 -39.68
N PRO A 4 -60.37 -67.61 -39.80
CA PRO A 4 -60.27 -66.19 -40.23
C PRO A 4 -60.74 -65.17 -39.15
N THR A 5 -60.15 -63.96 -38.99
CA THR A 5 -60.42 -62.62 -39.65
C THR A 5 -61.83 -62.01 -39.39
N PRO A 6 -62.14 -60.72 -39.71
CA PRO A 6 -61.31 -59.58 -40.14
C PRO A 6 -61.59 -58.21 -39.45
N ARG A 7 -60.72 -57.22 -39.72
CA ARG A 7 -61.00 -55.91 -40.42
C ARG A 7 -60.39 -54.67 -39.74
N ALA A 8 -59.99 -53.70 -40.57
CA ALA A 8 -59.18 -52.54 -40.21
C ALA A 8 -59.84 -51.18 -40.55
N ALA A 9 -59.42 -50.13 -39.81
CA ALA A 9 -59.38 -48.68 -40.10
C ALA A 9 -58.72 -48.01 -38.85
N ALA A 10 -57.69 -47.16 -38.92
CA ALA A 10 -57.67 -45.76 -39.42
C ALA A 10 -58.70 -44.87 -38.68
N ASP A 11 -58.38 -43.70 -38.11
CA ASP A 11 -57.14 -42.89 -38.05
C ASP A 11 -57.24 -41.91 -36.84
N GLU A 12 -56.42 -40.86 -36.82
CA GLU A 12 -56.49 -39.61 -36.03
C GLU A 12 -55.80 -39.60 -34.65
N THR A 13 -54.70 -38.85 -34.65
CA THR A 13 -53.84 -38.45 -33.55
C THR A 13 -54.52 -37.60 -32.47
N HIS A 14 -54.17 -37.85 -31.20
CA HIS A 14 -53.90 -36.75 -30.27
C HIS A 14 -52.85 -37.14 -29.23
N LEU A 15 -51.83 -36.30 -29.03
CA LEU A 15 -50.76 -36.57 -28.05
C LEU A 15 -51.31 -36.61 -26.63
N SER A 16 -51.00 -37.68 -25.90
CA SER A 16 -51.17 -37.75 -24.44
C SER A 16 -49.94 -38.34 -23.76
N ILE A 17 -49.19 -37.43 -23.11
CA ILE A 17 -48.52 -37.57 -21.80
C ILE A 17 -48.07 -38.99 -21.43
N ALA A 18 -46.77 -39.25 -21.61
CA ALA A 18 -46.02 -40.21 -20.82
C ALA A 18 -44.60 -39.69 -20.56
N SER A 19 -44.27 -39.40 -19.31
CA SER A 19 -43.09 -39.99 -18.67
C SER A 19 -43.07 -39.68 -17.17
N SER A 20 -42.75 -40.71 -16.42
CA SER A 20 -42.54 -40.85 -14.99
C SER A 20 -41.91 -39.66 -14.24
N CYS A 21 -42.27 -39.53 -12.96
CA CYS A 21 -41.48 -38.77 -12.00
C CYS A 21 -40.06 -39.35 -11.87
N GLU A 22 -39.07 -38.62 -12.35
CA GLU A 22 -37.70 -38.75 -11.84
C GLU A 22 -37.57 -37.81 -10.65
N MET A 23 -37.05 -38.32 -9.52
CA MET A 23 -36.68 -37.47 -8.40
C MET A 23 -35.43 -36.70 -8.79
N GLU A 24 -35.55 -35.39 -9.01
CA GLU A 24 -34.36 -34.53 -9.15
C GLU A 24 -33.59 -34.53 -7.83
N ASP A 25 -32.48 -35.25 -7.84
CA ASP A 25 -31.50 -35.30 -6.76
C ASP A 25 -30.92 -33.90 -6.59
N THR A 26 -31.49 -33.14 -5.63
CA THR A 26 -31.06 -31.77 -5.36
C THR A 26 -29.63 -31.82 -4.87
N PRO A 27 -28.63 -31.25 -5.59
CA PRO A 27 -27.24 -31.40 -5.20
C PRO A 27 -27.04 -30.79 -3.81
N PRO A 28 -26.38 -31.50 -2.87
CA PRO A 28 -26.22 -31.02 -1.52
C PRO A 28 -25.53 -29.64 -1.53
N PRO A 29 -25.87 -28.74 -0.60
CA PRO A 29 -25.35 -27.38 -0.61
C PRO A 29 -23.82 -27.44 -0.59
N LYS A 30 -23.20 -27.04 -1.70
CA LYS A 30 -21.74 -27.01 -1.85
C LYS A 30 -21.18 -26.22 -0.69
N GLN A 31 -20.42 -26.89 0.19
CA GLN A 31 -19.76 -26.23 1.30
C GLN A 31 -18.93 -25.08 0.74
N VAL A 32 -19.34 -23.86 1.07
CA VAL A 32 -18.61 -22.66 0.67
C VAL A 32 -17.27 -22.74 1.38
N SER A 33 -16.20 -22.97 0.59
CA SER A 33 -14.83 -23.00 1.11
C SER A 33 -14.59 -21.76 1.97
N THR A 34 -13.90 -21.93 3.11
CA THR A 34 -13.61 -20.85 4.04
C THR A 34 -12.89 -19.69 3.36
N ALA A 35 -12.03 -19.96 2.36
CA ALA A 35 -11.42 -18.95 1.50
C ALA A 35 -12.45 -18.07 0.75
N THR A 36 -13.55 -18.66 0.29
CA THR A 36 -14.64 -17.95 -0.40
C THR A 36 -15.51 -17.14 0.56
N ALA A 37 -15.47 -17.41 1.87
CA ALA A 37 -16.06 -16.54 2.89
C ALA A 37 -15.09 -15.40 3.30
N PHE A 38 -13.78 -15.69 3.32
CA PHE A 38 -12.69 -14.78 3.68
C PHE A 38 -12.65 -13.53 2.81
N SER A 39 -12.56 -13.69 1.48
CA SER A 39 -12.47 -12.57 0.53
C SER A 39 -13.77 -11.76 0.37
N ARG A 40 -14.93 -12.30 0.81
CA ARG A 40 -16.22 -11.58 0.74
C ARG A 40 -16.22 -10.29 1.54
N SER A 41 -15.52 -10.24 2.68
CA SER A 41 -15.45 -9.04 3.51
C SER A 41 -14.80 -7.88 2.74
N THR A 42 -13.56 -8.05 2.28
CA THR A 42 -12.84 -7.03 1.49
C THR A 42 -13.58 -6.69 0.19
N ARG A 43 -14.24 -7.66 -0.48
CA ARG A 43 -15.08 -7.37 -1.66
C ARG A 43 -16.36 -6.59 -1.30
N MET A 44 -16.95 -6.77 -0.12
CA MET A 44 -18.04 -5.91 0.36
C MET A 44 -17.54 -4.52 0.72
N THR A 45 -16.39 -4.39 1.40
CA THR A 45 -15.76 -3.10 1.71
C THR A 45 -15.44 -2.31 0.42
N LEU A 46 -14.82 -2.95 -0.58
CA LEU A 46 -14.58 -2.37 -1.91
C LEU A 46 -15.87 -1.86 -2.56
N ARG A 47 -16.95 -2.66 -2.53
CA ARG A 47 -18.27 -2.20 -3.04
C ARG A 47 -18.83 -1.04 -2.23
N SER A 48 -18.67 -1.04 -0.91
CA SER A 48 -19.15 0.04 -0.04
C SER A 48 -18.42 1.35 -0.34
N VAL A 49 -17.09 1.31 -0.47
CA VAL A 49 -16.25 2.45 -0.87
C VAL A 49 -16.66 2.92 -2.27
N ALA A 50 -16.72 2.03 -3.26
CA ALA A 50 -17.11 2.35 -4.64
C ALA A 50 -18.55 2.85 -4.80
N SER A 51 -19.46 2.51 -3.88
CA SER A 51 -20.86 2.98 -3.90
C SER A 51 -21.05 4.33 -3.21
N GLY A 52 -20.12 4.72 -2.34
CA GLY A 52 -20.08 6.06 -1.76
C GLY A 52 -19.55 7.13 -2.73
N ILE A 53 -18.97 6.73 -3.86
CA ILE A 53 -18.42 7.64 -4.88
C ILE A 53 -19.53 8.01 -5.88
N PRO A 54 -19.81 9.30 -6.11
CA PRO A 54 -20.85 9.73 -7.05
C PRO A 54 -20.61 9.22 -8.47
N ARG A 55 -21.55 8.41 -8.98
CA ARG A 55 -21.53 7.91 -10.35
C ARG A 55 -22.06 8.98 -11.31
N MET A 56 -21.16 9.80 -11.82
CA MET A 56 -21.46 10.80 -12.85
C MET A 56 -20.74 10.42 -14.15
N SER A 57 -21.51 10.30 -15.24
CA SER A 57 -20.97 9.98 -16.57
C SER A 57 -19.88 10.96 -16.98
N ASN A 58 -18.69 10.45 -17.34
CA ASN A 58 -17.51 11.20 -17.76
C ASN A 58 -16.94 12.19 -16.71
N ALA A 59 -17.35 12.10 -15.44
CA ALA A 59 -16.75 12.91 -14.38
C ALA A 59 -15.60 12.17 -13.70
N LYS A 60 -14.55 12.94 -13.35
CA LYS A 60 -13.40 12.47 -12.58
C LYS A 60 -13.54 12.94 -11.13
N VAL A 61 -13.39 12.04 -10.16
CA VAL A 61 -13.45 12.34 -8.73
C VAL A 61 -12.08 12.10 -8.11
N SER A 62 -11.43 13.16 -7.61
CA SER A 62 -10.13 13.04 -6.96
C SER A 62 -10.29 12.74 -5.45
N LEU A 63 -9.79 11.59 -5.00
CA LEU A 63 -9.89 11.10 -3.61
C LEU A 63 -8.49 10.77 -3.08
N ASP A 64 -8.09 11.35 -1.95
CA ASP A 64 -6.75 11.22 -1.35
C ASP A 64 -5.58 11.40 -2.36
N GLY A 65 -5.80 12.21 -3.41
CA GLY A 65 -4.85 12.48 -4.50
C GLY A 65 -4.90 11.53 -5.69
N ILE A 66 -5.82 10.56 -5.68
CA ILE A 66 -6.04 9.55 -6.73
C ILE A 66 -7.25 9.98 -7.56
N ASP A 67 -7.09 10.02 -8.88
CA ASP A 67 -8.16 10.38 -9.81
C ASP A 67 -8.97 9.14 -10.20
N ILE A 68 -10.22 9.06 -9.74
CA ILE A 68 -11.14 7.94 -10.00
C ILE A 68 -12.15 8.32 -11.08
N VAL A 69 -12.35 7.44 -12.06
CA VAL A 69 -13.41 7.53 -13.08
C VAL A 69 -14.39 6.35 -12.98
N GLN A 70 -15.52 6.42 -13.71
CA GLN A 70 -16.54 5.36 -13.67
C GLN A 70 -15.99 4.00 -14.15
N GLU A 71 -15.04 4.01 -15.08
CA GLU A 71 -14.36 2.83 -15.60
C GLU A 71 -13.56 2.10 -14.51
N ASP A 72 -12.94 2.84 -13.57
CA ASP A 72 -12.27 2.25 -12.41
C ASP A 72 -13.28 1.57 -11.48
N LEU A 73 -14.40 2.26 -11.19
CA LEU A 73 -15.46 1.72 -10.33
C LEU A 73 -16.09 0.45 -10.92
N ASN A 74 -16.14 0.34 -12.26
CA ASN A 74 -16.60 -0.87 -12.93
C ASN A 74 -15.68 -2.07 -12.64
N ARG A 75 -14.37 -1.87 -12.38
CA ARG A 75 -13.43 -2.94 -11.99
C ARG A 75 -13.73 -3.55 -10.62
N CYS A 76 -14.57 -2.92 -9.80
CA CYS A 76 -15.05 -3.49 -8.53
C CYS A 76 -16.14 -4.56 -8.72
N ALA A 77 -16.64 -4.78 -9.93
CA ALA A 77 -17.62 -5.80 -10.26
C ALA A 77 -17.09 -7.23 -9.99
N PRO A 78 -17.98 -8.24 -9.85
CA PRO A 78 -17.57 -9.65 -9.86
C PRO A 78 -16.84 -9.99 -11.17
N ALA A 79 -15.88 -10.91 -11.10
CA ALA A 79 -15.07 -11.42 -12.23
C ALA A 79 -14.15 -10.40 -12.95
N GLU A 80 -14.18 -9.11 -12.60
CA GLU A 80 -13.21 -8.10 -13.08
C GLU A 80 -11.91 -8.10 -12.26
N PHE A 81 -10.77 -7.87 -12.92
CA PHE A 81 -9.48 -7.65 -12.24
C PHE A 81 -9.39 -6.21 -11.72
N LEU A 82 -8.99 -6.02 -10.47
CA LEU A 82 -8.74 -4.68 -9.93
C LEU A 82 -7.61 -3.99 -10.71
N ASN A 83 -7.74 -2.67 -10.93
CA ASN A 83 -6.69 -1.84 -11.51
C ASN A 83 -5.98 -1.01 -10.43
N ASP A 84 -4.93 -0.32 -10.82
CA ASP A 84 -4.09 0.49 -9.92
C ASP A 84 -4.88 1.51 -9.09
N ASN A 85 -5.78 2.26 -9.73
CA ASN A 85 -6.61 3.27 -9.09
C ASN A 85 -7.45 2.69 -7.94
N ILE A 86 -8.05 1.51 -8.12
CA ILE A 86 -8.84 0.85 -7.07
C ILE A 86 -7.95 0.24 -5.97
N ILE A 87 -6.77 -0.29 -6.31
CA ILE A 87 -5.80 -0.78 -5.32
C ILE A 87 -5.31 0.37 -4.44
N ASP A 88 -4.83 1.45 -5.04
CA ASP A 88 -4.30 2.61 -4.31
C ASP A 88 -5.39 3.32 -3.48
N LEU A 89 -6.63 3.37 -3.99
CA LEU A 89 -7.79 3.90 -3.24
C LEU A 89 -8.08 3.07 -1.98
N TYR A 90 -7.98 1.74 -2.06
CA TYR A 90 -8.17 0.89 -0.89
C TYR A 90 -7.01 1.00 0.11
N ILE A 91 -5.78 1.16 -0.38
CA ILE A 91 -4.61 1.43 0.48
C ILE A 91 -4.79 2.76 1.23
N ALA A 92 -5.19 3.83 0.55
CA ALA A 92 -5.49 5.11 1.20
C ALA A 92 -6.62 4.97 2.25
N PHE A 93 -7.68 4.22 1.93
CA PHE A 93 -8.74 3.90 2.88
C PHE A 93 -8.24 3.12 4.12
N LEU A 94 -7.30 2.18 3.96
CA LEU A 94 -6.69 1.46 5.08
C LEU A 94 -5.84 2.38 5.96
N SER A 95 -4.93 3.18 5.39
CA SER A 95 -4.11 4.14 6.18
C SER A 95 -4.95 5.18 6.92
N ARG A 96 -6.17 5.50 6.44
CA ARG A 96 -7.12 6.37 7.16
C ARG A 96 -7.86 5.67 8.31
N ARG A 97 -8.00 4.35 8.28
CA ARG A 97 -8.74 3.55 9.28
C ARG A 97 -7.86 2.89 10.33
N LEU A 98 -6.61 2.58 9.98
CA LEU A 98 -5.65 1.87 10.81
C LEU A 98 -4.40 2.76 10.97
N PRO A 99 -4.07 3.24 12.19
CA PRO A 99 -2.95 4.15 12.42
C PRO A 99 -1.58 3.43 12.43
N VAL A 100 -1.36 2.52 11.47
CA VAL A 100 -0.17 1.63 11.39
C VAL A 100 1.09 2.31 10.84
N GLU A 101 1.00 3.55 10.39
CA GLU A 101 2.09 4.33 9.78
C GLU A 101 3.40 4.41 10.61
N PRO A 102 3.43 4.33 11.96
CA PRO A 102 4.69 4.25 12.70
C PRO A 102 5.51 2.99 12.36
N SER A 103 4.84 1.86 12.10
CA SER A 103 5.46 0.54 11.97
C SER A 103 5.43 -0.03 10.56
N ILE A 104 4.35 0.20 9.81
CA ILE A 104 4.18 -0.23 8.43
C ILE A 104 4.29 0.97 7.51
N PHE A 105 5.02 0.82 6.39
CA PHE A 105 4.89 1.72 5.25
C PHE A 105 4.32 0.93 4.06
N VAL A 106 3.19 1.39 3.51
CA VAL A 106 2.55 0.77 2.34
C VAL A 106 2.88 1.59 1.10
N PHE A 107 3.53 0.96 0.13
CA PHE A 107 3.79 1.57 -1.17
C PHE A 107 2.53 1.58 -2.04
N ASN A 108 2.39 2.62 -2.87
CA ASN A 108 1.40 2.63 -3.94
C ASN A 108 1.83 1.75 -5.12
N THR A 109 0.90 1.38 -5.99
CA THR A 109 1.14 0.50 -7.15
C THR A 109 2.20 1.03 -8.13
N HIS A 110 2.32 2.36 -8.23
CA HIS A 110 3.35 3.02 -9.04
C HIS A 110 4.79 2.71 -8.60
N PHE A 111 5.02 2.35 -7.34
CA PHE A 111 6.34 1.97 -6.84
C PHE A 111 6.92 0.79 -7.61
N TYR A 112 6.18 -0.32 -7.73
CA TYR A 112 6.70 -1.53 -8.36
C TYR A 112 6.96 -1.30 -9.87
N LYS A 113 6.04 -0.58 -10.54
CA LYS A 113 6.20 -0.17 -11.94
C LYS A 113 7.46 0.67 -12.20
N LEU A 114 7.80 1.59 -11.29
CA LEU A 114 9.03 2.38 -11.40
C LEU A 114 10.26 1.56 -11.00
N LEU A 115 10.15 0.68 -10.01
CA LEU A 115 11.22 -0.23 -9.60
C LEU A 115 11.65 -1.18 -10.74
N GLN A 116 10.70 -1.72 -11.51
CA GLN A 116 10.97 -2.52 -12.71
C GLN A 116 11.71 -1.73 -13.81
N ARG A 117 11.47 -0.42 -13.91
CA ARG A 117 12.03 0.45 -14.96
C ARG A 117 13.39 1.04 -14.59
N SER A 118 13.55 1.48 -13.35
CA SER A 118 14.74 2.20 -12.87
C SER A 118 14.86 2.14 -11.35
N ILE A 119 15.65 1.19 -10.86
CA ILE A 119 15.91 0.99 -9.43
C ILE A 119 16.45 2.28 -8.78
N GLY A 120 17.42 2.94 -9.41
CA GLY A 120 18.03 4.15 -8.87
C GLY A 120 17.10 5.37 -8.86
N GLU A 121 16.20 5.51 -9.85
CA GLU A 121 15.19 6.56 -9.83
C GLU A 121 14.16 6.32 -8.73
N CYS A 122 13.74 5.06 -8.55
CA CYS A 122 12.89 4.65 -7.44
C CYS A 122 13.58 4.94 -6.07
N ALA A 123 14.84 4.50 -5.93
CA ALA A 123 15.83 4.87 -4.90
C ALA A 123 15.74 6.35 -4.44
N ARG A 124 15.77 7.26 -5.43
CA ARG A 124 15.79 8.71 -5.22
C ARG A 124 14.41 9.34 -5.03
N ARG A 125 13.36 8.81 -5.67
CA ARG A 125 12.00 9.39 -5.60
C ARG A 125 11.39 9.25 -4.21
N TRP A 126 11.56 8.10 -3.56
CA TRP A 126 11.10 7.87 -2.18
C TRP A 126 12.10 8.38 -1.11
N LYS A 127 13.02 9.29 -1.44
CA LYS A 127 14.03 9.84 -0.51
C LYS A 127 13.51 10.87 0.51
N ARG A 128 12.42 11.59 0.20
CA ARG A 128 12.24 12.95 0.76
C ARG A 128 11.40 13.12 2.03
N LYS A 129 10.74 12.08 2.57
CA LYS A 129 9.85 12.28 3.74
C LYS A 129 9.91 11.19 4.82
N GLU A 130 10.31 9.97 4.50
CA GLU A 130 10.17 8.84 5.42
C GLU A 130 11.45 8.00 5.49
N ARG A 131 11.84 7.65 6.71
CA ARG A 131 12.97 6.74 6.99
C ARG A 131 12.51 5.31 6.76
N LEU A 132 12.35 4.93 5.49
CA LEU A 132 11.81 3.63 5.09
C LEU A 132 12.55 2.47 5.73
N LEU A 133 13.88 2.54 5.81
CA LEU A 133 14.72 1.48 6.38
C LEU A 133 14.58 1.33 7.91
N ALA A 134 13.92 2.29 8.58
CA ALA A 134 13.61 2.27 10.01
C ALA A 134 12.17 1.79 10.33
N LYS A 135 11.31 1.58 9.32
CA LYS A 135 9.98 1.00 9.52
C LYS A 135 10.13 -0.49 9.88
N ARG A 136 9.26 -1.03 10.76
CA ARG A 136 9.21 -2.48 11.07
C ARG A 136 8.86 -3.30 9.83
N PHE A 137 7.98 -2.76 8.98
CA PHE A 137 7.52 -3.43 7.77
C PHE A 137 7.40 -2.48 6.58
N LEU A 138 7.75 -2.99 5.40
CA LEU A 138 7.46 -2.37 4.10
C LEU A 138 6.51 -3.28 3.33
N ALA A 139 5.35 -2.77 2.92
CA ALA A 139 4.36 -3.51 2.15
C ALA A 139 4.30 -3.01 0.70
N VAL A 140 4.51 -3.90 -0.26
CA VAL A 140 4.61 -3.60 -1.69
C VAL A 140 3.54 -4.37 -2.47
N PRO A 141 2.54 -3.68 -3.04
CA PRO A 141 1.70 -4.22 -4.10
C PRO A 141 2.55 -4.52 -5.33
N VAL A 142 2.52 -5.78 -5.78
CA VAL A 142 3.25 -6.27 -6.95
C VAL A 142 2.24 -6.66 -8.02
N ASN A 143 2.42 -6.18 -9.25
CA ASN A 143 1.65 -6.62 -10.42
C ASN A 143 2.64 -7.14 -11.48
N GLU A 144 2.53 -8.42 -11.79
CA GLU A 144 3.30 -9.09 -12.84
C GLU A 144 2.30 -9.89 -13.69
N ASP A 145 2.34 -9.73 -15.01
CA ASP A 145 1.48 -10.46 -15.96
C ASP A 145 -0.03 -10.43 -15.63
N ALA A 146 -0.52 -9.24 -15.21
CA ALA A 146 -1.89 -8.97 -14.76
C ALA A 146 -2.32 -9.71 -13.48
N HIS A 147 -1.36 -10.20 -12.69
CA HIS A 147 -1.57 -10.89 -11.43
C HIS A 147 -1.03 -10.07 -10.24
N TRP A 148 -1.91 -9.79 -9.27
CA TRP A 148 -1.58 -9.03 -8.07
C TRP A 148 -1.09 -9.93 -6.93
N LYS A 149 0.06 -9.57 -6.35
CA LYS A 149 0.71 -10.22 -5.20
C LYS A 149 1.11 -9.18 -4.17
N LEU A 150 1.29 -9.59 -2.91
CA LEU A 150 1.81 -8.73 -1.86
C LEU A 150 3.20 -9.20 -1.45
N LEU A 151 4.20 -8.32 -1.53
CA LEU A 151 5.53 -8.52 -0.98
C LEU A 151 5.67 -7.70 0.31
N LEU A 152 6.00 -8.36 1.42
CA LEU A 152 6.36 -7.70 2.67
C LEU A 152 7.87 -7.82 2.89
N VAL A 153 8.51 -6.75 3.35
CA VAL A 153 9.87 -6.78 3.94
C VAL A 153 9.72 -6.50 5.42
N SER A 154 10.30 -7.33 6.27
CA SER A 154 10.27 -7.18 7.73
C SER A 154 11.65 -6.86 8.30
N ASN A 155 11.68 -6.05 9.36
CA ASN A 155 12.84 -5.80 10.23
C ASN A 155 14.14 -5.47 9.48
N PHE A 156 14.10 -4.59 8.47
CA PHE A 156 15.31 -4.24 7.72
C PHE A 156 16.42 -3.66 8.64
N SER A 157 16.04 -2.93 9.68
CA SER A 157 16.94 -2.42 10.71
C SER A 157 17.69 -3.49 11.52
N ALA A 158 17.32 -4.78 11.40
CA ALA A 158 18.03 -5.89 12.04
C ALA A 158 19.32 -6.29 11.28
N ILE A 159 19.51 -5.84 10.04
CA ILE A 159 20.78 -6.01 9.34
C ILE A 159 21.84 -5.17 10.06
N HIS A 160 22.95 -5.82 10.45
CA HIS A 160 24.05 -5.17 11.16
C HIS A 160 24.56 -3.95 10.36
N GLY A 161 24.84 -2.84 11.04
CA GLY A 161 25.20 -1.56 10.40
C GLY A 161 24.01 -0.67 10.01
N CYS A 162 22.80 -1.22 9.84
CA CYS A 162 21.59 -0.43 9.55
C CYS A 162 20.94 0.25 10.78
N THR A 163 21.57 0.15 11.96
CA THR A 163 20.96 0.54 13.25
C THR A 163 21.15 2.00 13.65
N SER A 164 22.00 2.77 12.98
CA SER A 164 22.15 4.21 13.24
C SER A 164 21.18 5.03 12.37
N PRO A 165 20.34 5.90 12.97
CA PRO A 165 19.95 7.11 12.27
C PRO A 165 21.22 7.86 11.85
N PRO A 166 21.35 8.30 10.59
CA PRO A 166 22.01 9.56 10.36
C PRO A 166 21.20 10.58 11.17
N THR A 167 21.80 11.16 12.21
CA THR A 167 21.33 12.45 12.71
C THR A 167 21.35 13.35 11.48
N LEU A 168 20.17 13.73 10.97
CA LEU A 168 20.09 14.85 10.04
C LEU A 168 20.84 15.98 10.74
N ALA A 169 21.93 16.46 10.14
CA ALA A 169 22.70 17.54 10.74
C ALA A 169 21.70 18.65 11.07
N GLU A 170 21.52 18.92 12.37
CA GLU A 170 20.77 20.11 12.74
C GLU A 170 21.50 21.28 12.09
N ASP A 171 20.75 22.16 11.42
CA ASP A 171 21.32 23.37 10.83
C ASP A 171 22.20 24.03 11.91
N PRO A 172 23.47 24.34 11.61
CA PRO A 172 24.39 24.86 12.61
C PRO A 172 23.73 26.08 13.28
N PRO A 173 23.73 26.16 14.62
CA PRO A 173 22.94 27.16 15.33
C PRO A 173 23.27 28.55 14.79
N PRO A 174 22.25 29.40 14.54
CA PRO A 174 22.46 30.69 13.90
C PRO A 174 23.50 31.47 14.69
N PRO A 175 24.49 32.11 14.01
CA PRO A 175 25.59 32.75 14.69
C PRO A 175 25.07 33.80 15.68
N PRO A 176 25.71 33.96 16.86
CA PRO A 176 25.25 34.89 17.87
C PRO A 176 25.18 36.31 17.28
N PRO A 177 24.15 37.11 17.65
CA PRO A 177 23.99 38.44 17.09
C PRO A 177 25.19 39.30 17.43
N ILE A 178 25.97 39.68 16.40
CA ILE A 178 27.11 40.58 16.56
C ILE A 178 26.57 41.96 16.93
N ALA A 179 26.73 42.33 18.21
CA ALA A 179 26.49 43.68 18.67
C ALA A 179 27.45 44.64 17.96
N ALA A 180 26.92 45.76 17.47
CA ALA A 180 27.64 46.65 16.57
C ALA A 180 28.82 47.38 17.24
N ALA A 181 29.93 47.49 16.52
CA ALA A 181 30.91 48.55 16.69
C ALA A 181 31.06 49.28 15.34
N SER A 182 30.88 50.60 15.35
CA SER A 182 30.87 51.46 14.16
C SER A 182 32.04 52.44 14.22
N GLU A 183 32.99 52.26 13.32
CA GLU A 183 33.83 53.34 12.77
C GLU A 183 33.41 53.50 11.30
N GLY A 184 33.23 54.68 10.70
CA GLY A 184 33.48 56.06 11.12
C GLY A 184 33.88 56.85 9.87
N GLY A 185 33.03 57.72 9.30
CA GLY A 185 33.38 58.38 8.03
C GLY A 185 32.26 59.14 7.30
N ALA A 186 31.97 60.36 7.73
CA ALA A 186 31.02 61.33 7.17
C ALA A 186 31.01 61.47 5.62
N LYS A 187 29.87 61.75 4.96
CA LYS A 187 29.34 63.14 4.81
C LYS A 187 27.95 63.29 4.13
N LYS A 188 27.21 64.30 4.61
CA LYS A 188 26.27 65.24 3.93
C LYS A 188 24.81 64.84 3.58
N ARG A 189 23.88 65.53 4.28
CA ARG A 189 22.63 66.26 3.79
C ARG A 189 21.55 65.35 3.16
N ARG A 190 20.25 65.37 3.49
CA ARG A 190 19.24 66.40 3.91
C ARG A 190 18.04 65.61 4.53
N LEU A 191 16.94 66.11 5.13
CA LEU A 191 16.35 67.43 5.45
C LEU A 191 15.46 67.25 6.74
N LEU A 192 14.65 68.24 7.14
CA LEU A 192 13.75 68.20 8.31
C LEU A 192 12.39 67.52 8.04
N LYS A 193 11.81 66.82 9.03
CA LYS A 193 10.65 67.30 9.85
C LYS A 193 10.14 66.26 10.87
N THR A 194 9.54 66.78 11.95
CA THR A 194 8.81 66.12 13.07
C THR A 194 7.34 66.60 13.05
N PRO A 195 6.44 66.31 14.02
CA PRO A 195 6.32 65.23 15.03
C PRO A 195 4.90 64.55 15.04
N GLU A 196 4.53 63.89 16.15
CA GLU A 196 3.16 63.57 16.66
C GLU A 196 2.46 62.33 16.04
N THR A 197 1.61 61.55 16.72
CA THR A 197 0.89 61.69 18.03
C THR A 197 0.94 60.43 18.93
N GLU A 198 0.54 60.57 20.19
CA GLU A 198 0.39 59.49 21.19
C GLU A 198 -0.82 58.55 20.95
N GLY A 199 -0.81 57.36 21.55
CA GLY A 199 -1.96 56.45 21.57
C GLY A 199 -1.72 55.15 22.35
N ALA A 200 -1.86 55.18 23.68
CA ALA A 200 -1.60 54.02 24.54
C ALA A 200 -2.83 53.10 24.73
N ARG A 201 -2.68 51.76 24.54
CA ARG A 201 -3.53 50.78 25.25
C ARG A 201 -2.93 49.37 25.45
N SER A 202 -2.48 49.13 26.69
CA SER A 202 -2.64 47.91 27.49
C SER A 202 -2.66 46.51 26.82
N SER A 203 -1.52 45.84 26.89
CA SER A 203 -1.30 44.43 27.32
C SER A 203 -2.24 43.28 26.88
N ARG A 204 -1.65 42.31 26.17
CA ARG A 204 -1.77 40.87 26.48
C ARG A 204 -0.39 40.21 26.47
N LYS A 205 0.04 39.66 27.61
CA LYS A 205 1.26 38.84 27.68
C LYS A 205 1.03 37.53 26.93
N LYS A 206 1.84 37.21 25.92
CA LYS A 206 2.06 35.82 25.49
C LYS A 206 3.26 35.27 26.27
N GLY A 207 3.05 34.18 27.01
CA GLY A 207 4.15 33.39 27.54
C GLY A 207 4.90 32.68 26.42
N PRO A 208 6.11 32.13 26.68
CA PRO A 208 6.83 31.33 25.72
C PRO A 208 5.99 30.12 25.30
N ALA A 209 5.96 29.82 24.00
CA ALA A 209 5.31 28.61 23.51
C ALA A 209 6.01 27.39 24.09
N ALA A 210 5.22 26.44 24.63
CA ALA A 210 5.76 25.18 25.09
C ALA A 210 6.40 24.44 23.91
N VAL A 211 7.70 24.14 24.03
CA VAL A 211 8.40 23.28 23.09
C VAL A 211 7.71 21.93 23.10
N ALA A 212 7.20 21.49 21.95
CA ALA A 212 6.62 20.16 21.83
C ALA A 212 7.70 19.11 22.19
N PRO A 213 7.37 18.06 22.96
CA PRO A 213 8.36 17.05 23.31
C PRO A 213 8.95 16.44 22.04
N ALA A 214 10.28 16.32 22.01
CA ALA A 214 10.97 15.64 20.92
C ALA A 214 10.38 14.22 20.73
N PRO A 215 10.26 13.72 19.48
CA PRO A 215 9.78 12.37 19.25
C PRO A 215 10.64 11.39 20.03
N ALA A 216 10.00 10.51 20.80
CA ALA A 216 10.70 9.56 21.66
C ALA A 216 11.71 8.74 20.84
N PRO A 217 12.90 8.43 21.40
CA PRO A 217 13.86 7.58 20.72
C PRO A 217 13.20 6.24 20.41
N PHE A 218 13.21 5.85 19.13
CA PHE A 218 12.64 4.60 18.65
C PHE A 218 13.28 3.43 19.40
N GLN A 219 12.52 2.85 20.34
CA GLN A 219 12.95 1.67 21.08
C GLN A 219 12.99 0.50 20.11
N GLN A 220 14.18 -0.07 19.90
CA GLN A 220 14.37 -1.15 18.93
C GLN A 220 13.48 -2.37 19.30
N PRO A 221 12.62 -2.85 18.38
CA PRO A 221 11.93 -4.12 18.56
C PRO A 221 12.93 -5.26 18.30
N SER A 222 13.71 -5.59 19.32
CA SER A 222 14.70 -6.67 19.29
C SER A 222 14.03 -8.05 19.37
N ARG A 223 13.67 -8.65 18.22
CA ARG A 223 13.29 -10.09 18.18
C ARG A 223 13.26 -10.84 16.85
N GLY A 224 13.59 -10.23 15.69
CA GLY A 224 13.50 -10.93 14.40
C GLY A 224 14.59 -10.55 13.40
N GLU A 225 14.99 -11.52 12.59
CA GLU A 225 15.85 -11.32 11.43
C GLU A 225 15.13 -10.50 10.34
N CYS A 226 15.88 -9.93 9.39
CA CYS A 226 15.28 -9.34 8.20
C CYS A 226 14.83 -10.44 7.24
N VAL A 227 13.55 -10.45 6.88
CA VAL A 227 12.97 -11.46 5.97
C VAL A 227 12.06 -10.80 4.94
N MET A 228 11.90 -11.45 3.78
CA MET A 228 10.88 -11.11 2.79
C MET A 228 9.78 -12.16 2.76
N LEU A 229 8.52 -11.74 2.79
CA LEU A 229 7.35 -12.61 2.72
C LEU A 229 6.59 -12.36 1.41
N GLN A 230 6.35 -13.41 0.63
CA GLN A 230 5.53 -13.36 -0.58
C GLN A 230 4.15 -13.96 -0.30
N LEU A 231 3.10 -13.19 -0.56
CA LEU A 231 1.71 -13.60 -0.40
C LEU A 231 1.04 -13.59 -1.77
N ASP A 232 0.80 -14.79 -2.30
CA ASP A 232 0.22 -15.04 -3.62
C ASP A 232 -0.97 -16.01 -3.50
N SER A 233 -2.14 -15.61 -4.02
CA SER A 233 -3.38 -16.40 -4.02
C SER A 233 -3.44 -17.47 -5.13
N MET A 234 -2.50 -17.47 -6.08
CA MET A 234 -2.36 -18.47 -7.16
C MET A 234 -1.10 -19.35 -7.01
N GLY A 235 -0.24 -19.08 -6.03
CA GLY A 235 0.98 -19.85 -5.79
C GLY A 235 1.99 -19.79 -6.95
N THR A 236 2.14 -18.65 -7.61
CA THR A 236 3.05 -18.49 -8.76
C THR A 236 4.42 -17.95 -8.31
N ASN A 237 5.48 -18.67 -8.66
CA ASN A 237 6.88 -18.33 -8.31
C ASN A 237 7.18 -16.85 -8.60
N GLY A 238 7.41 -16.04 -7.55
CA GLY A 238 7.42 -14.57 -7.62
C GLY A 238 8.78 -13.91 -7.40
N PHE A 239 9.90 -14.61 -7.63
CA PHE A 239 11.23 -14.15 -7.19
C PHE A 239 11.74 -12.87 -7.87
N THR A 240 11.17 -12.45 -9.00
CA THR A 240 11.52 -11.19 -9.67
C THR A 240 11.32 -9.99 -8.74
N ALA A 241 10.18 -9.91 -8.05
CA ALA A 241 9.87 -8.82 -7.14
C ALA A 241 10.86 -8.75 -5.97
N SER A 242 11.14 -9.88 -5.30
CA SER A 242 12.13 -9.91 -4.21
C SER A 242 13.54 -9.57 -4.68
N ARG A 243 13.95 -10.03 -5.88
CA ARG A 243 15.26 -9.69 -6.46
C ARG A 243 15.39 -8.19 -6.74
N LEU A 244 14.35 -7.55 -7.25
CA LEU A 244 14.32 -6.09 -7.45
C LEU A 244 14.28 -5.35 -6.11
N MET A 245 13.51 -5.84 -5.14
CA MET A 245 13.42 -5.22 -3.81
C MET A 245 14.75 -5.27 -3.05
N LYS A 246 15.52 -6.36 -3.14
CA LYS A 246 16.89 -6.43 -2.58
C LYS A 246 17.81 -5.35 -3.17
N LYS A 247 17.78 -5.14 -4.49
CA LYS A 247 18.54 -4.06 -5.14
C LYS A 247 18.04 -2.67 -4.73
N PHE A 248 16.73 -2.48 -4.60
CA PHE A 248 16.16 -1.24 -4.08
C PHE A 248 16.66 -0.94 -2.66
N LEU A 249 16.66 -1.92 -1.77
CA LEU A 249 17.12 -1.76 -0.39
C LEU A 249 18.61 -1.40 -0.31
N LEU A 250 19.47 -2.00 -1.15
CA LEU A 250 20.88 -1.62 -1.25
C LEU A 250 21.06 -0.17 -1.74
N CYS A 251 20.41 0.19 -2.85
CA CYS A 251 20.42 1.55 -3.39
C CYS A 251 19.89 2.57 -2.35
N ARG A 252 18.83 2.20 -1.63
CA ARG A 252 18.23 3.00 -0.55
C ARG A 252 19.18 3.19 0.62
N TYR A 253 19.88 2.14 1.05
CA TYR A 253 20.88 2.19 2.11
C TYR A 253 22.04 3.13 1.73
N ALA A 254 22.62 2.97 0.54
CA ALA A 254 23.67 3.85 0.03
C ALA A 254 23.23 5.33 0.04
N ILE A 255 22.01 5.60 -0.44
CA ILE A 255 21.40 6.93 -0.49
C ILE A 255 21.15 7.56 0.91
N GLU A 256 20.86 6.75 1.93
CA GLU A 256 20.67 7.19 3.33
C GLU A 256 22.00 7.35 4.08
N ALA A 257 22.99 6.52 3.78
CA ALA A 257 24.36 6.62 4.31
C ALA A 257 25.21 7.72 3.63
N GLY A 258 24.79 8.22 2.46
CA GLY A 258 25.49 9.28 1.73
C GLY A 258 26.66 8.80 0.87
N VAL A 259 26.68 7.51 0.52
CA VAL A 259 27.76 6.82 -0.22
C VAL A 259 27.24 6.25 -1.54
N THR A 260 28.11 5.75 -2.42
CA THR A 260 27.70 4.97 -3.60
C THR A 260 27.34 3.52 -3.24
N GLU A 261 26.72 2.76 -4.16
CA GLU A 261 26.36 1.36 -3.90
C GLU A 261 27.61 0.46 -3.74
N GLU A 262 28.72 0.84 -4.37
CA GLU A 262 30.02 0.16 -4.30
C GLU A 262 30.75 0.42 -2.97
N GLU A 263 30.54 1.60 -2.38
CA GLU A 263 31.10 2.03 -1.09
C GLU A 263 30.36 1.43 0.13
N VAL A 264 29.18 0.81 -0.07
CA VAL A 264 28.47 0.10 0.99
C VAL A 264 29.32 -1.07 1.50
N PRO A 265 29.50 -1.23 2.83
CA PRO A 265 30.27 -2.32 3.42
C PRO A 265 29.90 -3.71 2.84
N PRO A 266 30.88 -4.56 2.46
CA PRO A 266 30.60 -5.82 1.76
C PRO A 266 29.72 -6.80 2.54
N ASP A 267 29.81 -6.80 3.86
CA ASP A 267 28.95 -7.55 4.79
C ASP A 267 27.49 -7.10 4.69
N ILE A 268 27.22 -5.79 4.64
CA ILE A 268 25.87 -5.24 4.44
C ILE A 268 25.36 -5.56 3.03
N GLN A 269 26.20 -5.40 2.01
CA GLN A 269 25.82 -5.79 0.64
C GLN A 269 25.43 -7.26 0.57
N GLN A 270 26.18 -8.14 1.23
CA GLN A 270 25.94 -9.58 1.24
C GLN A 270 24.69 -9.93 2.06
N ALA A 271 24.52 -9.34 3.25
CA ALA A 271 23.31 -9.51 4.06
C ALA A 271 22.04 -9.13 3.28
N ILE A 272 22.05 -8.01 2.54
CA ILE A 272 20.91 -7.60 1.70
C ILE A 272 20.67 -8.58 0.54
N LYS A 273 21.73 -9.10 -0.09
CA LYS A 273 21.63 -10.14 -1.14
C LYS A 273 21.04 -11.44 -0.59
N ASP A 274 21.36 -11.78 0.67
CA ASP A 274 21.02 -13.05 1.29
C ASP A 274 19.71 -13.04 2.11
N ILE A 275 19.02 -11.89 2.26
CA ILE A 275 17.71 -11.79 2.94
C ILE A 275 16.80 -12.96 2.49
N PRO A 276 16.37 -13.86 3.39
CA PRO A 276 15.56 -15.00 3.02
C PRO A 276 14.20 -14.57 2.48
N VAL A 277 13.69 -15.31 1.49
CA VAL A 277 12.39 -15.08 0.88
C VAL A 277 11.52 -16.28 1.18
N HIS A 278 10.39 -16.06 1.85
CA HIS A 278 9.43 -17.10 2.22
C HIS A 278 8.11 -16.90 1.48
N GLU A 279 7.64 -17.95 0.82
CA GLU A 279 6.26 -18.02 0.31
C GLU A 279 5.32 -18.34 1.48
N VAL A 280 4.41 -17.43 1.77
CA VAL A 280 3.44 -17.60 2.86
C VAL A 280 2.28 -18.46 2.38
N ARG A 281 1.95 -19.49 3.15
CA ARG A 281 0.72 -20.27 2.94
C ARG A 281 -0.49 -19.37 3.18
N THR A 282 -1.09 -18.88 2.11
CA THR A 282 -2.27 -18.00 2.14
C THR A 282 -3.47 -18.69 1.50
N PRO A 283 -4.72 -18.30 1.85
CA PRO A 283 -5.92 -18.85 1.23
C PRO A 283 -5.92 -18.65 -0.29
N GLN A 284 -5.84 -19.75 -1.04
CA GLN A 284 -5.76 -19.68 -2.51
C GLN A 284 -7.10 -19.30 -3.14
N GLN A 285 -7.05 -18.56 -4.24
CA GLN A 285 -8.24 -18.15 -4.98
C GLN A 285 -8.81 -19.28 -5.84
N SER A 286 -10.14 -19.32 -5.96
CA SER A 286 -10.87 -20.32 -6.76
C SER A 286 -11.31 -19.80 -8.14
N ASN A 287 -10.81 -18.65 -8.56
CA ASN A 287 -11.08 -18.00 -9.85
C ASN A 287 -9.83 -17.23 -10.29
N TYR A 288 -9.86 -16.60 -11.48
CA TYR A 288 -8.68 -16.00 -12.10
C TYR A 288 -8.50 -14.49 -11.86
N SER A 289 -9.53 -13.77 -11.40
CA SER A 289 -9.53 -12.29 -11.36
C SER A 289 -9.63 -11.66 -9.97
N ASP A 290 -9.89 -12.44 -8.91
CA ASP A 290 -9.91 -11.95 -7.53
C ASP A 290 -8.50 -11.64 -6.96
N CYS A 291 -7.41 -11.78 -7.71
CA CYS A 291 -6.05 -11.71 -7.14
C CYS A 291 -5.77 -10.39 -6.42
N GLY A 292 -6.24 -9.26 -6.98
CA GLY A 292 -6.19 -7.95 -6.32
C GLY A 292 -7.03 -7.88 -5.05
N VAL A 293 -8.18 -8.57 -5.00
CA VAL A 293 -9.03 -8.65 -3.80
C VAL A 293 -8.34 -9.46 -2.69
N TYR A 294 -7.71 -10.59 -3.04
CA TYR A 294 -6.92 -11.38 -2.07
C TYR A 294 -5.70 -10.59 -1.59
N MET A 295 -4.98 -9.90 -2.47
CA MET A 295 -3.84 -9.05 -2.12
C MET A 295 -4.24 -7.93 -1.13
N LEU A 296 -5.33 -7.20 -1.40
CA LEU A 296 -5.85 -6.18 -0.49
C LEU A 296 -6.32 -6.78 0.84
N HIS A 297 -6.91 -7.97 0.82
CA HIS A 297 -7.34 -8.67 2.02
C HIS A 297 -6.15 -9.10 2.90
N TYR A 298 -5.07 -9.59 2.30
CA TYR A 298 -3.83 -9.92 3.01
C TYR A 298 -3.22 -8.69 3.67
N LEU A 299 -3.21 -7.56 2.96
CA LEU A 299 -2.73 -6.27 3.49
C LEU A 299 -3.61 -5.80 4.66
N GLU A 300 -4.94 -5.84 4.52
CA GLU A 300 -5.89 -5.45 5.57
C GLU A 300 -5.71 -6.28 6.84
N LEU A 301 -5.60 -7.61 6.71
CA LEU A 301 -5.34 -8.50 7.84
C LEU A 301 -3.96 -8.27 8.48
N PHE A 302 -2.93 -8.03 7.67
CA PHE A 302 -1.58 -7.76 8.17
C PHE A 302 -1.53 -6.45 8.97
N CYS A 303 -2.13 -5.38 8.44
CA CYS A 303 -2.26 -4.11 9.15
C CYS A 303 -3.10 -4.25 10.43
N LEU A 304 -4.19 -5.02 10.41
CA LEU A 304 -5.00 -5.30 11.60
C LEU A 304 -4.23 -6.07 12.67
N ALA A 305 -3.44 -7.07 12.28
CA ALA A 305 -2.64 -7.87 13.22
C ALA A 305 -1.55 -7.01 13.89
N VAL A 306 -0.80 -6.22 13.11
CA VAL A 306 0.22 -5.32 13.67
C VAL A 306 -0.41 -4.24 14.54
N PHE A 307 -1.57 -3.68 14.16
CA PHE A 307 -2.30 -2.71 14.99
C PHE A 307 -2.83 -3.30 16.31
N GLN A 308 -3.02 -4.62 16.42
CA GLN A 308 -3.40 -5.29 17.66
C GLN A 308 -2.20 -5.65 18.56
N GLU A 309 -0.96 -5.53 18.06
CA GLU A 309 0.27 -5.72 18.82
C GLU A 309 0.83 -4.42 19.44
N GLU A 310 0.28 -3.26 19.09
CA GLU A 310 0.72 -1.92 19.54
C GLU A 310 -0.15 -1.31 20.66
#